data_AF-A0A146KUF0-F1
#
_entry.id   AF-A0A146KUF0-F1
#
_cell.length_a   1.000
_cell.length_b   1.000
_cell.length_c   1.000
_cell.angle_alpha   90.00
_cell.angle_beta   90.00
_cell.angle_gamma   90.00
#
_symmetry.space_group_name_H-M   'P 1'
#
loop_
_entity.id
_entity.type
_entity.pdbx_description
1 polymer ?
#
loop_
_entity_poly.entity_id
_entity_poly.type
_entity_poly.pdbx_seq_one_letter_code
_entity_poly.pdbx_strand_id
1 'polypeptide(L)'
;MIRGELERHSRHCARLPVKCVSCGQGVPRNAMCRHLKEACLAVKRKCRFCNQLISRAEMDTHEECCEMRKMACPFCLQFIRNNKMEAHQAGCVRNPNVHRSNTVTNNNSNNIDTAGVAVKSSVSQNNDFIQGNVSSSQQQQQQQP
;
A
#
# COMPACT_ATOMS: atom_id res chain seq x y z
N MET A 1 55.84 12.89 -4.61
CA MET A 1 54.75 12.40 -5.49
C MET A 1 54.26 13.56 -6.33
N ILE A 2 54.31 13.44 -7.65
CA ILE A 2 53.94 14.51 -8.58
C ILE A 2 52.41 14.59 -8.65
N ARG A 3 51.85 15.81 -8.63
CA ARG A 3 50.39 16.08 -8.59
C ARG A 3 49.58 15.29 -9.63
N GLY A 4 50.13 15.07 -10.83
CA GLY A 4 49.48 14.30 -11.90
C GLY A 4 49.40 12.79 -11.66
N GLU A 5 50.32 12.19 -10.90
CA GLU A 5 50.26 10.78 -10.52
C GLU A 5 49.18 10.52 -9.47
N LEU A 6 48.98 11.50 -8.56
CA LEU A 6 47.93 11.45 -7.55
C LEU A 6 46.53 11.47 -8.18
N GLU A 7 46.30 12.29 -9.21
CA GLU A 7 45.02 12.32 -9.93
C GLU A 7 44.73 11.01 -10.67
N ARG A 8 45.75 10.37 -11.26
CA ARG A 8 45.57 9.08 -11.94
C ARG A 8 45.26 7.97 -10.95
N HIS A 9 45.94 7.98 -9.79
CA HIS A 9 45.68 7.06 -8.71
C HIS A 9 44.30 7.27 -8.09
N SER A 10 43.89 8.52 -7.82
CA SER A 10 42.63 8.84 -7.14
C SER A 10 41.40 8.31 -7.89
N ARG A 11 41.44 8.31 -9.23
CA ARG A 11 40.36 7.76 -10.08
C ARG A 11 40.07 6.28 -9.83
N HIS A 12 41.08 5.51 -9.42
CA HIS A 12 40.99 4.06 -9.22
C HIS A 12 41.28 3.63 -7.77
N CYS A 13 41.56 4.57 -6.87
CA CYS A 13 41.90 4.28 -5.50
C CYS A 13 40.67 3.71 -4.77
N ALA A 14 40.73 2.42 -4.43
CA ALA A 14 39.67 1.72 -3.71
C ALA A 14 39.37 2.33 -2.32
N ARG A 15 40.35 2.99 -1.71
CA ARG A 15 40.22 3.63 -0.39
C ARG A 15 39.72 5.07 -0.47
N LEU A 16 39.66 5.67 -1.65
CA LEU A 16 39.17 7.04 -1.78
C LEU A 16 37.69 7.10 -1.36
N PRO A 17 37.32 7.98 -0.41
CA PRO A 17 35.93 8.20 -0.05
C PRO A 17 35.15 8.79 -1.23
N VAL A 18 34.05 8.14 -1.59
CA VAL A 18 33.10 8.60 -2.60
C VAL A 18 31.76 8.87 -1.90
N LYS A 19 31.06 9.93 -2.29
CA LYS A 19 29.74 10.24 -1.73
C LYS A 19 28.71 9.22 -2.19
N CYS A 20 27.94 8.68 -1.25
CA CYS A 20 26.80 7.82 -1.56
C CYS A 20 25.68 8.65 -2.19
N VAL A 21 25.12 8.18 -3.30
CA VAL A 21 24.03 8.88 -4.02
C VAL A 21 22.72 8.91 -3.24
N SER A 22 22.51 7.96 -2.32
CA SER A 22 21.26 7.85 -1.56
C SER A 22 21.28 8.64 -0.25
N CYS A 23 22.39 8.61 0.50
CA CYS A 23 22.49 9.28 1.81
C CYS A 23 23.51 10.42 1.87
N GLY A 24 24.30 10.65 0.82
CA GLY A 24 25.34 11.69 0.79
C GLY A 24 26.61 11.41 1.60
N GLN A 25 26.65 10.34 2.40
CA GLN A 25 27.80 10.00 3.25
C GLN A 25 29.04 9.60 2.42
N GLY A 26 30.23 10.00 2.87
CA GLY A 26 31.50 9.60 2.27
C GLY A 26 31.87 8.17 2.67
N VAL A 27 31.84 7.25 1.71
CA VAL A 27 32.14 5.83 1.93
C VAL A 27 33.30 5.43 1.01
N PRO A 28 34.30 4.66 1.48
CA PRO A 28 35.38 4.23 0.60
C PRO A 28 34.83 3.39 -0.56
N ARG A 29 35.37 3.61 -1.76
CA ARG A 29 34.84 3.02 -3.00
C ARG A 29 34.66 1.50 -2.93
N ASN A 30 35.61 0.79 -2.32
CA ASN A 30 35.54 -0.66 -2.14
C ASN A 30 34.39 -1.11 -1.21
N ALA A 31 33.96 -0.27 -0.26
CA ALA A 31 32.89 -0.57 0.68
C ALA A 31 31.52 -0.02 0.23
N MET A 32 31.44 0.73 -0.88
CA MET A 32 30.20 1.32 -1.37
C MET A 32 29.12 0.26 -1.63
N CYS A 33 29.50 -0.88 -2.22
CA CYS A 33 28.57 -1.99 -2.48
C CYS A 33 27.98 -2.56 -1.18
N ARG A 34 28.82 -2.79 -0.16
CA ARG A 34 28.38 -3.24 1.17
C ARG A 34 27.50 -2.19 1.85
N HIS A 35 27.89 -0.92 1.76
CA HIS A 35 27.12 0.19 2.31
C HIS A 35 25.69 0.23 1.74
N LEU A 36 25.53 0.18 0.42
CA LEU A 36 24.19 0.19 -0.21
C LEU A 36 23.33 -1.03 0.14
N LYS A 37 23.95 -2.17 0.44
CA LYS A 37 23.24 -3.41 0.81
C LYS A 37 22.83 -3.43 2.28
N GLU A 38 23.70 -3.03 3.20
CA GLU A 38 23.58 -3.36 4.62
C GLU A 38 23.62 -2.17 5.57
N ALA A 39 24.14 -1.01 5.17
CA ALA A 39 24.35 0.13 6.08
C ALA A 39 23.55 1.38 5.70
N CYS A 40 23.26 1.58 4.41
CA CYS A 40 22.61 2.79 3.93
C CYS A 40 21.12 2.77 4.30
N LEU A 41 20.72 3.66 5.21
CA LEU A 41 19.33 3.80 5.64
C LEU A 41 18.46 4.54 4.61
N ALA A 42 19.07 5.37 3.75
CA ALA A 42 18.36 6.14 2.74
C ALA A 42 18.07 5.34 1.45
N VAL A 43 18.63 4.14 1.30
CA VAL A 43 18.32 3.28 0.15
C VAL A 43 16.86 2.86 0.23
N LYS A 44 16.12 3.06 -0.86
CA LYS A 44 14.73 2.63 -0.98
C LYS A 44 14.64 1.16 -1.35
N ARG A 45 13.78 0.41 -0.67
CA ARG A 45 13.47 -1.00 -0.92
C ARG A 45 11.97 -1.16 -1.14
N LYS A 46 11.59 -2.22 -1.85
CA LYS A 46 10.18 -2.56 -2.07
C LYS A 46 9.61 -3.21 -0.82
N CYS A 47 8.50 -2.69 -0.31
CA CYS A 47 7.73 -3.37 0.74
C CYS A 47 7.21 -4.72 0.24
N ARG A 48 7.32 -5.77 1.04
CA ARG A 48 6.86 -7.13 0.68
C ARG A 48 5.34 -7.26 0.54
N PHE A 49 4.57 -6.34 1.14
CA PHE A 49 3.10 -6.41 1.17
C PHE A 49 2.46 -5.53 0.08
N CYS A 50 2.93 -4.28 -0.08
CA CYS A 50 2.35 -3.31 -1.01
C CYS A 50 3.24 -2.99 -2.23
N ASN A 51 4.46 -3.51 -2.30
CA ASN A 51 5.46 -3.27 -3.36
C ASN A 51 5.91 -1.80 -3.54
N GLN A 52 5.53 -0.90 -2.62
CA GLN A 52 5.97 0.50 -2.66
C GLN A 52 7.45 0.64 -2.28
N LEU A 53 8.12 1.64 -2.87
CA LEU A 53 9.50 1.98 -2.57
C LEU A 53 9.58 2.87 -1.33
N ILE A 54 10.03 2.29 -0.22
CA ILE A 54 10.16 2.95 1.08
C ILE A 54 11.62 2.96 1.49
N SER A 55 12.05 4.00 2.22
CA SER A 55 13.42 4.07 2.74
C SER A 55 13.68 2.93 3.73
N ARG A 56 14.93 2.46 3.82
CA ARG A 56 15.28 1.42 4.80
C ARG A 56 15.08 1.89 6.25
N ALA A 57 15.24 3.19 6.51
CA ALA A 57 14.95 3.79 7.81
C ALA A 57 13.49 3.59 8.25
N GLU A 58 12.56 3.71 7.31
CA GLU A 58 11.11 3.67 7.57
C GLU A 58 10.50 2.31 7.23
N MET A 59 11.31 1.32 6.85
CA MET A 59 10.79 0.05 6.37
C MET A 59 10.13 -0.77 7.47
N ASP A 60 10.71 -0.75 8.67
CA ASP A 60 10.21 -1.48 9.83
C ASP A 60 8.83 -0.94 10.26
N THR A 61 8.73 0.37 10.45
CA THR A 61 7.48 1.07 10.79
C THR A 61 6.42 0.92 9.70
N HIS A 62 6.83 0.97 8.43
CA HIS A 62 5.93 0.71 7.31
C HIS A 62 5.42 -0.73 7.31
N GLU A 63 6.26 -1.74 7.57
CA GLU A 63 5.84 -3.14 7.58
C GLU A 63 4.83 -3.42 8.70
N GLU A 64 4.93 -2.76 9.86
CA GLU A 64 3.96 -2.84 10.95
C GLU A 64 2.60 -2.24 10.57
N CYS A 65 2.60 -1.05 9.98
CA CYS A 65 1.37 -0.33 9.63
C CYS A 65 0.90 -0.56 8.19
N CYS A 66 1.53 -1.47 7.42
CA CYS A 66 1.24 -1.62 6.01
C CYS A 66 -0.23 -2.04 5.79
N GLU A 67 -0.97 -1.22 5.06
CA GLU A 67 -2.38 -1.45 4.72
C GLU A 67 -2.64 -2.80 4.03
N MET A 68 -1.67 -3.27 3.25
CA MET A 68 -1.77 -4.52 2.48
C MET A 68 -1.35 -5.75 3.30
N ARG A 69 -0.82 -5.56 4.52
CA ARG A 69 -0.46 -6.65 5.42
C ARG A 69 -1.72 -7.42 5.82
N LYS A 70 -1.66 -8.74 5.78
CA LYS A 70 -2.74 -9.60 6.28
C LYS A 70 -2.57 -9.81 7.77
N MET A 71 -3.61 -9.53 8.54
CA MET A 71 -3.68 -9.68 9.98
C MET A 71 -4.83 -10.61 10.34
N ALA A 72 -4.66 -11.43 11.37
CA ALA A 72 -5.73 -12.28 11.85
C ALA A 72 -6.75 -11.45 12.63
N CYS A 73 -8.03 -11.59 12.29
CA CYS A 73 -9.10 -11.00 13.09
C CYS A 73 -9.14 -11.67 14.48
N PRO A 74 -9.17 -10.91 15.59
CA PRO A 74 -9.15 -11.48 16.94
C PRO A 74 -10.40 -12.30 17.27
N PHE A 75 -11.50 -12.08 16.53
CA PHE A 75 -12.79 -12.72 16.79
C PHE A 75 -13.01 -13.99 15.95
N CYS A 76 -12.63 -13.95 14.67
CA CYS A 76 -12.89 -15.05 13.74
C CYS A 76 -11.64 -15.77 13.22
N LEU A 77 -10.46 -15.26 13.56
CA LEU A 77 -9.14 -15.77 13.15
C LEU A 77 -8.91 -15.81 11.62
N GLN A 78 -9.78 -15.16 10.84
CA GLN A 78 -9.58 -15.01 9.40
C GLN A 78 -8.51 -13.97 9.11
N PHE A 79 -7.67 -14.24 8.10
CA PHE A 79 -6.65 -13.31 7.64
C PHE A 79 -7.27 -12.26 6.72
N ILE A 80 -7.43 -11.05 7.27
CA ILE A 80 -7.98 -9.89 6.58
C ILE A 80 -6.86 -8.89 6.33
N ARG A 81 -6.90 -8.16 5.21
CA ARG A 81 -5.95 -7.06 4.96
C ARG A 81 -6.16 -5.95 5.99
N ASN A 82 -5.08 -5.30 6.43
CA ASN A 82 -5.15 -4.28 7.46
C ASN A 82 -6.13 -3.15 7.11
N ASN A 83 -6.12 -2.67 5.86
CA ASN A 83 -7.06 -1.66 5.37
C ASN A 83 -8.54 -2.07 5.35
N LYS A 84 -8.84 -3.37 5.48
CA LYS A 84 -10.21 -3.90 5.56
C LYS A 84 -10.55 -4.45 6.95
N MET A 85 -9.62 -4.36 7.90
CA MET A 85 -9.79 -4.94 9.24
C MET A 85 -10.92 -4.24 10.01
N GLU A 86 -10.97 -2.91 9.98
CA GLU A 86 -11.99 -2.12 10.67
C GLU A 86 -13.40 -2.45 10.15
N ALA A 87 -13.59 -2.40 8.84
CA ALA A 87 -14.84 -2.77 8.19
C ALA A 87 -15.24 -4.23 8.48
N HIS A 88 -14.27 -5.15 8.50
CA HIS A 88 -14.53 -6.54 8.88
C HIS A 88 -14.97 -6.64 10.34
N GLN A 89 -14.31 -5.97 11.28
CA GLN A 89 -14.66 -6.02 12.70
C GLN A 89 -16.07 -5.50 12.97
N ALA A 90 -16.50 -4.46 12.26
CA ALA A 90 -17.85 -3.91 12.35
C ALA A 90 -18.95 -4.88 11.86
N GLY A 91 -18.62 -5.78 10.92
CA GLY A 91 -19.54 -6.79 10.39
C GLY A 91 -19.21 -8.24 10.81
N CYS A 92 -18.27 -8.43 11.72
CA CYS A 92 -17.75 -9.77 12.02
C CYS A 92 -18.79 -10.56 12.82
N VAL A 93 -19.26 -11.69 12.25
CA VAL A 93 -20.24 -12.58 12.88
C VAL A 93 -19.78 -13.10 14.26
N ARG A 94 -18.48 -13.18 14.51
CA ARG A 94 -17.92 -13.63 15.80
C ARG A 94 -17.55 -12.47 16.73
N ASN A 95 -17.71 -11.21 16.32
CA ASN A 95 -17.44 -10.06 17.18
C ASN A 95 -18.65 -9.83 18.11
N PRO A 96 -18.51 -10.04 19.43
CA PRO A 96 -19.62 -9.89 20.38
C PRO A 96 -20.16 -8.45 20.45
N ASN A 97 -19.36 -7.45 20.05
CA ASN A 97 -19.79 -6.05 20.05
C ASN A 97 -20.75 -5.71 18.90
N VAL A 98 -20.78 -6.49 17.81
CA VAL A 98 -21.69 -6.26 16.68
C VAL A 98 -23.11 -6.69 17.01
N HIS A 99 -23.26 -7.79 17.76
CA HIS A 99 -24.57 -8.32 18.15
C HIS A 99 -25.26 -7.53 19.25
N ARG A 100 -24.49 -6.80 20.06
CA ARG A 100 -25.02 -6.03 21.20
C ARG A 100 -25.81 -4.78 20.78
N SER A 101 -25.60 -4.29 19.56
CA SER A 101 -26.27 -3.09 19.04
C SER A 101 -27.66 -3.36 18.46
N ASN A 102 -28.04 -4.63 18.28
CA ASN A 102 -29.31 -5.01 17.64
C ASN A 102 -30.40 -5.46 18.61
N THR A 103 -30.17 -5.45 19.93
CA THR A 103 -31.15 -5.89 20.95
C THR A 103 -31.84 -4.73 21.69
N VAL A 104 -31.77 -3.50 21.19
CA VAL A 104 -32.57 -2.37 21.72
C VAL A 104 -33.54 -1.87 20.66
N THR A 105 -34.45 -2.75 20.25
CA THR A 105 -35.73 -2.32 19.69
C THR A 105 -36.81 -3.32 20.08
N ASN A 106 -37.86 -2.76 20.69
CA ASN A 106 -39.22 -3.25 20.70
C ASN A 106 -39.63 -4.30 21.74
N ASN A 107 -40.14 -3.80 22.88
CA ASN A 107 -41.28 -4.42 23.55
C ASN A 107 -42.46 -3.44 23.48
N ASN A 108 -43.22 -3.51 22.40
CA ASN A 108 -44.65 -3.19 22.45
C ASN A 108 -45.37 -4.12 21.47
N SER A 109 -45.61 -5.35 21.93
CA SER A 109 -46.51 -6.30 21.28
C SER A 109 -47.94 -5.80 21.48
N ASN A 110 -48.56 -5.30 20.42
CA ASN A 110 -50.01 -5.41 20.28
C ASN A 110 -50.32 -5.95 18.89
N ASN A 111 -50.98 -7.10 18.94
CA ASN A 111 -51.39 -7.95 17.86
C ASN A 111 -52.71 -7.43 17.30
N ILE A 112 -52.83 -7.24 15.99
CA ILE A 112 -54.14 -7.32 15.32
C ILE A 112 -53.98 -7.77 13.87
N ASP A 113 -54.55 -8.94 13.59
CA ASP A 113 -54.79 -9.50 12.27
C ASP A 113 -55.75 -8.62 11.47
N THR A 114 -55.45 -8.26 10.21
CA THR A 114 -56.43 -8.35 9.10
C THR A 114 -55.82 -8.07 7.71
N ALA A 115 -56.20 -8.94 6.77
CA ALA A 115 -56.51 -8.70 5.36
C ALA A 115 -55.52 -7.96 4.42
N GLY A 116 -54.85 -8.78 3.59
CA GLY A 116 -54.80 -8.68 2.13
C GLY A 116 -54.60 -7.32 1.46
N VAL A 117 -53.41 -7.08 0.91
CA VAL A 117 -53.21 -6.28 -0.31
C VAL A 117 -52.05 -6.88 -1.12
N ALA A 118 -52.33 -7.23 -2.37
CA ALA A 118 -51.35 -7.56 -3.37
C ALA A 118 -50.54 -6.32 -3.76
N VAL A 119 -49.22 -6.39 -3.71
CA VAL A 119 -48.37 -5.44 -4.45
C VAL A 119 -47.24 -6.22 -5.13
N LYS A 120 -47.30 -6.19 -6.47
CA LYS A 120 -46.26 -6.63 -7.37
C LYS A 120 -45.12 -5.62 -7.27
N SER A 121 -43.88 -6.08 -7.14
CA SER A 121 -42.70 -5.23 -7.40
C SER A 121 -41.52 -6.07 -7.86
N SER A 122 -41.44 -6.12 -9.18
CA SER A 122 -40.27 -6.18 -10.06
C SER A 122 -38.87 -6.19 -9.43
N VAL A 123 -38.15 -7.27 -9.76
CA VAL A 123 -36.69 -7.40 -9.79
C VAL A 123 -36.11 -6.37 -10.76
N SER A 124 -35.28 -5.45 -10.26
CA SER A 124 -34.40 -4.61 -11.08
C SER A 124 -32.96 -5.09 -10.92
N GLN A 125 -32.55 -5.96 -11.84
CA GLN A 125 -31.13 -6.22 -12.14
C GLN A 125 -30.70 -5.19 -13.17
N ASN A 126 -29.77 -4.29 -12.82
CA ASN A 126 -29.09 -3.43 -13.79
C ASN A 126 -27.59 -3.71 -13.68
N ASN A 127 -27.09 -4.58 -14.56
CA ASN A 127 -25.66 -4.73 -14.85
C ASN A 127 -25.37 -4.15 -16.25
N ASP A 128 -24.33 -3.32 -16.29
CA ASP A 128 -23.29 -3.19 -17.31
C ASP A 128 -23.63 -3.01 -18.80
N PHE A 129 -23.44 -1.78 -19.30
CA PHE A 129 -22.77 -1.54 -20.59
C PHE A 129 -22.27 -0.08 -20.71
N ILE A 130 -20.98 0.17 -20.44
CA ILE A 130 -20.32 1.44 -20.79
C ILE A 130 -19.42 1.19 -22.00
N GLN A 131 -19.83 1.74 -23.14
CA GLN A 131 -19.01 1.90 -24.34
C GLN A 131 -17.95 2.97 -24.10
N GLY A 132 -16.68 2.55 -24.01
CA GLY A 132 -15.53 3.46 -24.05
C GLY A 132 -15.13 3.77 -25.49
N ASN A 133 -15.65 4.87 -26.03
CA ASN A 133 -15.15 5.53 -27.23
C ASN A 133 -13.91 6.33 -26.84
N VAL A 134 -12.72 5.99 -27.37
CA VAL A 134 -11.52 6.82 -27.25
C VAL A 134 -11.17 7.40 -28.61
N SER A 135 -11.50 8.68 -28.76
CA SER A 135 -11.07 9.53 -29.87
C SER A 135 -9.57 9.79 -29.77
N SER A 136 -8.84 9.34 -30.77
CA SER A 136 -7.42 9.65 -30.97
C SER A 136 -7.29 11.04 -31.61
N SER A 137 -6.79 12.02 -30.86
CA SER A 137 -6.40 13.33 -31.42
C SER A 137 -5.09 13.84 -30.80
N GLN A 138 -4.12 14.02 -31.70
CA GLN A 138 -3.03 15.02 -31.73
C GLN A 138 -1.83 14.91 -30.77
N GLN A 139 -0.64 14.78 -31.37
CA GLN A 139 0.49 15.73 -31.27
C GLN A 139 1.53 15.38 -32.36
N GLN A 140 1.45 16.02 -33.53
CA GLN A 140 2.33 17.11 -33.98
C GLN A 140 3.84 16.85 -33.76
N GLN A 141 4.45 16.23 -34.77
CA GLN A 141 5.87 16.44 -35.08
C GLN A 141 6.00 17.74 -35.87
N GLN A 142 6.64 18.74 -35.28
CA GLN A 142 7.25 19.83 -36.02
C GLN A 142 8.66 19.38 -36.42
N GLN A 143 8.81 19.10 -37.71
CA GLN A 143 10.10 19.12 -38.39
C GLN A 143 10.19 20.44 -39.15
N GLN A 144 11.38 21.03 -39.10
CA GLN A 144 12.09 21.79 -40.15
C GLN A 144 12.79 23.03 -39.56
N PRO A 145 13.80 23.58 -40.24
CA PRO A 145 14.88 22.93 -41.00
C PRO A 145 16.27 23.19 -40.39
#